data_AF-A0A5J4VLP2-F1
#
_entry.id   AF-A0A5J4VLP2-F1
#
_cell.length_a   1.000
_cell.length_b   1.000
_cell.length_c   1.000
_cell.angle_alpha   90.00
_cell.angle_beta   90.00
_cell.angle_gamma   90.00
#
_symmetry.space_group_name_H-M   'P 1'
#
loop_
_entity.id
_entity.type
_entity.pdbx_description
1 polymer ?
#
loop_
_entity_poly.entity_id
_entity_poly.type
_entity_poly.pdbx_seq_one_letter_code
_entity_poly.pdbx_strand_id
1 'polypeptide(L)'
;LARHLKFCQGPETVKQVKLDHLPKPYYPHISNNKLLQKLVATCQQDLLTPTLNYITFDFETVEIIINGMDNLIAQLEPLSVASASTINDQITTLYFDLRNGTDFIEQWISQLFEVAIKVNEANQSNIPDVTIEDKHYIPYKPQVSVIGFNSKKFDMVLAFDISHSP
;
A
#
# COMPACT_ATOMS: atom_id res chain seq x y z
N LEU A 1 -38.37 17.66 5.87
CA LEU A 1 -37.19 18.17 6.60
C LEU A 1 -37.32 18.04 8.13
N ALA A 2 -38.33 18.65 8.76
CA ALA A 2 -38.52 18.61 10.22
C ALA A 2 -38.65 17.20 10.84
N ARG A 3 -39.28 16.24 10.15
CA ARG A 3 -39.36 14.83 10.60
C ARG A 3 -38.02 14.08 10.56
N HIS A 4 -37.17 14.39 9.58
CA HIS A 4 -35.85 13.75 9.45
C HIS A 4 -34.88 14.27 10.52
N LEU A 5 -34.92 15.58 10.79
CA LEU A 5 -34.10 16.22 11.83
C LEU A 5 -34.38 15.64 13.23
N LYS A 6 -35.63 15.28 13.53
CA LYS A 6 -35.99 14.60 14.80
C LYS A 6 -35.45 13.17 14.91
N PHE A 7 -35.30 12.46 13.78
CA PHE A 7 -34.81 11.08 13.77
C PHE A 7 -33.28 11.00 13.85
N CYS A 8 -32.59 12.06 13.40
CA CYS A 8 -31.12 12.17 13.46
C CYS A 8 -30.60 12.72 14.80
N GLN A 9 -31.48 13.20 15.69
CA GLN A 9 -31.15 13.50 17.08
C GLN A 9 -31.09 12.17 17.87
N GLY A 10 -30.04 11.39 17.62
CA GLY A 10 -29.64 10.34 18.55
C GLY A 10 -29.37 10.93 19.95
N PRO A 11 -29.23 10.10 21.00
CA PRO A 11 -28.94 10.61 22.34
C PRO A 11 -27.74 11.57 22.26
N GLU A 12 -27.89 12.77 22.84
CA GLU A 12 -26.80 13.74 23.01
C GLU A 12 -25.75 13.14 23.95
N THR A 13 -25.00 12.17 23.44
CA THR A 13 -23.70 11.85 23.98
C THR A 13 -22.87 13.09 23.66
N VAL A 14 -22.73 13.95 24.67
CA VAL A 14 -21.74 15.02 24.65
C VAL A 14 -20.40 14.31 24.52
N LYS A 15 -19.97 14.05 23.27
CA LYS A 15 -18.62 13.60 22.97
C LYS A 15 -17.74 14.77 23.36
N GLN A 16 -17.32 14.79 24.63
CA GLN A 16 -16.33 15.73 25.09
C GLN A 16 -15.05 15.39 24.32
N VAL A 17 -14.69 16.26 23.37
CA VAL A 17 -13.39 16.20 22.72
C VAL A 17 -12.37 16.58 23.79
N LYS A 18 -11.76 15.58 24.42
CA LYS A 18 -10.64 15.79 25.32
C LYS A 18 -9.42 16.04 24.44
N LEU A 19 -9.10 17.32 24.23
CA LEU A 19 -7.85 17.73 23.61
C LEU A 19 -6.72 17.41 24.57
N ASP A 20 -5.60 16.92 24.04
CA ASP A 20 -4.38 16.79 24.81
C ASP A 20 -3.97 18.18 25.33
N HIS A 21 -3.52 18.25 26.59
CA HIS A 21 -3.09 19.50 27.23
C HIS A 21 -1.89 20.17 26.54
N LEU A 22 -1.19 19.42 25.68
CA LEU A 22 -0.05 19.89 24.92
C LEU A 22 -0.38 19.83 23.43
N PRO A 23 -0.09 20.89 22.65
CA PRO A 23 -0.20 20.83 21.21
C PRO A 23 0.81 19.81 20.68
N LYS A 24 0.31 18.66 20.20
CA LYS A 24 1.10 17.68 19.48
C LYS A 24 1.00 17.95 17.99
N PRO A 25 2.13 18.02 17.26
CA PRO A 25 2.08 17.99 15.80
C PRO A 25 1.33 16.73 15.33
N TYR A 26 0.31 16.90 14.48
CA TYR A 26 -0.48 15.79 13.98
C TYR A 26 0.30 15.04 12.89
N TYR A 27 1.00 13.97 13.28
CA TYR A 27 1.68 13.04 12.38
C TYR A 27 1.15 11.62 12.62
N PRO A 28 -0.05 11.26 12.09
CA PRO A 28 -0.72 10.00 12.41
C PRO A 28 0.14 8.76 12.12
N HIS A 29 1.02 8.82 11.11
CA HIS A 29 1.95 7.75 10.75
C HIS A 29 3.10 7.57 11.77
N ILE A 30 3.45 8.61 12.53
CA ILE A 30 4.46 8.56 13.60
C ILE A 30 3.79 8.29 14.95
N SER A 31 2.70 9.01 15.25
CA SER A 31 2.04 8.98 16.57
C SER A 31 1.35 7.66 16.89
N ASN A 32 1.03 6.84 15.88
CA ASN A 32 0.47 5.49 16.08
C ASN A 32 1.52 4.37 15.94
N ASN A 33 2.75 4.71 15.57
CA ASN A 33 3.83 3.73 15.41
C ASN A 33 4.72 3.75 16.66
N LYS A 34 4.57 2.73 17.52
CA LYS A 34 5.33 2.61 18.78
C LYS A 34 6.84 2.43 18.53
N LEU A 35 7.24 1.84 17.41
CA LEU A 35 8.65 1.73 17.01
C LEU A 35 9.24 3.11 16.67
N LEU A 36 8.56 3.88 15.82
CA LEU A 36 8.99 5.24 15.49
C LEU A 36 9.04 6.13 16.74
N GLN A 37 8.04 6.05 17.61
CA GLN A 37 8.05 6.79 18.89
C GLN A 37 9.26 6.44 19.75
N LYS A 38 9.57 5.15 19.90
CA LYS A 38 10.71 4.69 20.70
C LYS A 38 12.03 5.21 20.11
N LEU A 39 12.24 5.05 18.80
CA LEU A 39 13.47 5.48 18.11
C LEU A 39 13.68 6.99 18.19
N VAL A 40 12.62 7.79 18.02
CA VAL A 40 12.70 9.25 18.17
C VAL A 40 12.98 9.64 19.62
N ALA A 41 12.33 8.99 20.59
CA ALA A 41 12.52 9.31 22.00
C ALA A 41 13.92 8.96 22.53
N THR A 42 14.57 7.94 21.94
CA THR A 42 15.94 7.53 22.29
C THR A 42 17.01 8.19 21.43
N CYS A 43 16.64 9.12 20.54
CA CYS A 43 17.54 9.74 19.55
C CYS A 43 18.24 8.70 18.65
N GLN A 44 17.60 7.57 18.37
CA GLN A 44 18.10 6.50 17.52
C GLN A 44 17.43 6.50 16.13
N GLN A 45 16.94 7.65 15.66
CA GLN A 45 16.31 7.75 14.34
C GLN A 45 17.24 7.33 13.18
N ASP A 46 18.56 7.33 13.36
CA ASP A 46 19.53 6.86 12.35
C ASP A 46 19.41 5.35 12.06
N LEU A 47 18.74 4.59 12.93
CA LEU A 47 18.40 3.19 12.70
C LEU A 47 17.23 3.01 11.72
N LEU A 48 16.51 4.09 11.38
CA LEU A 48 15.46 4.04 10.37
C LEU A 48 16.07 4.08 8.99
N THR A 49 16.14 2.90 8.37
CA THR A 49 16.37 2.81 6.93
C THR A 49 15.04 3.08 6.20
N PRO A 50 15.02 3.96 5.17
CA PRO A 50 13.86 4.09 4.28
C PRO A 50 13.42 2.74 3.73
N THR A 51 12.16 2.59 3.34
CA THR A 51 11.69 1.37 2.65
C THR A 51 12.48 1.21 1.34
N LEU A 52 13.45 0.29 1.33
CA LEU A 52 14.32 0.04 0.19
C LEU A 52 13.68 -0.89 -0.84
N ASN A 53 12.74 -1.73 -0.41
CA ASN A 53 12.22 -2.81 -1.22
C ASN A 53 10.79 -2.55 -1.67
N TYR A 54 10.58 -2.55 -2.99
CA TYR A 54 9.31 -2.26 -3.62
C TYR A 54 9.20 -2.98 -4.97
N ILE A 55 7.97 -3.06 -5.48
CA ILE A 55 7.68 -3.58 -6.81
C ILE A 55 7.12 -2.45 -7.65
N THR A 56 7.50 -2.43 -8.92
CA THR A 56 6.92 -1.56 -9.95
C THR A 56 6.34 -2.40 -11.07
N PHE A 57 5.30 -1.92 -11.72
CA PHE A 57 4.77 -2.56 -12.92
C PHE A 57 4.19 -1.53 -13.89
N ASP A 58 4.11 -1.93 -15.15
CA ASP A 58 3.49 -1.17 -16.23
C ASP A 58 2.76 -2.14 -17.18
N PHE A 59 1.56 -1.76 -17.60
CA PHE A 59 0.76 -2.50 -18.56
C PHE A 59 0.77 -1.78 -19.90
N GLU A 60 1.13 -2.50 -20.96
CA GLU A 60 0.83 -2.04 -22.31
C GLU A 60 -0.63 -2.38 -22.62
N THR A 61 -1.39 -1.43 -23.15
CA THR A 61 -2.83 -1.60 -23.41
C THR A 61 -3.20 -1.10 -24.80
N VAL A 62 -4.17 -1.76 -25.43
CA VAL A 62 -4.81 -1.27 -26.65
C VAL A 62 -6.18 -0.68 -26.34
N GLU A 63 -6.48 0.46 -26.96
CA GLU A 63 -7.79 1.09 -26.88
C GLU A 63 -8.76 0.45 -27.86
N ILE A 64 -9.90 -0.01 -27.35
CA ILE A 64 -11.03 -0.47 -28.14
C ILE A 64 -12.09 0.61 -28.13
N ILE A 65 -12.32 1.18 -29.31
CA ILE A 65 -13.35 2.17 -29.55
C ILE A 65 -14.67 1.46 -29.81
N ILE A 66 -15.59 1.53 -28.87
CA ILE A 66 -16.96 1.00 -29.04
C ILE A 66 -17.80 2.10 -29.69
N ASN A 67 -18.00 2.02 -31.01
CA ASN A 67 -18.84 2.95 -31.76
C ASN A 67 -20.32 2.71 -31.43
N GLY A 68 -21.03 3.74 -30.94
CA GLY A 68 -22.50 3.67 -30.76
C GLY A 68 -23.14 4.54 -29.69
N MET A 69 -22.39 5.31 -28.90
CA MET A 69 -22.96 6.28 -27.95
C MET A 69 -22.12 7.56 -27.96
N ASP A 70 -22.78 8.71 -27.96
CA ASP A 70 -22.18 10.06 -28.00
C ASP A 70 -21.31 10.41 -26.76
N ASN A 71 -21.11 9.45 -25.84
CA ASN A 71 -20.21 9.50 -24.70
C ASN A 71 -19.21 8.34 -24.79
N LEU A 72 -18.17 8.51 -25.61
CA LEU A 72 -17.15 7.49 -25.87
C LEU A 72 -16.37 7.16 -24.57
N ILE A 73 -16.58 5.97 -24.02
CA ILE A 73 -15.70 5.35 -23.02
C ILE A 73 -14.82 4.36 -23.80
N ALA A 74 -13.54 4.68 -23.99
CA ALA A 74 -12.60 3.72 -24.56
C ALA A 74 -12.38 2.58 -23.56
N GLN A 75 -12.57 1.34 -23.99
CA GLN A 75 -12.22 0.16 -23.19
C GLN A 75 -10.75 -0.16 -23.45
N LEU A 76 -9.96 -0.36 -22.40
CA LEU A 76 -8.56 -0.77 -22.51
C LEU A 76 -8.45 -2.28 -22.36
N GLU A 77 -7.81 -2.93 -23.32
CA GLU A 77 -7.41 -4.34 -23.21
C GLU A 77 -5.90 -4.45 -23.01
N PRO A 78 -5.42 -5.20 -22.01
CA PRO A 78 -4.00 -5.37 -21.75
C PRO A 78 -3.36 -6.30 -22.79
N LEU A 79 -2.22 -5.88 -23.32
CA LEU A 79 -1.41 -6.65 -24.28
C LEU A 79 -0.21 -7.32 -23.60
N SER A 80 0.37 -6.66 -22.61
CA SER A 80 1.49 -7.18 -21.83
C SER A 80 1.62 -6.45 -20.50
N VAL A 81 2.43 -7.03 -19.61
CA VAL A 81 2.83 -6.43 -18.35
C VAL A 81 4.32 -6.64 -18.14
N ALA A 82 5.01 -5.55 -17.83
CA ALA A 82 6.39 -5.56 -17.36
C ALA A 82 6.38 -5.18 -15.87
N SER A 83 7.19 -5.86 -15.07
CA SER A 83 7.34 -5.51 -13.66
C SER A 83 8.78 -5.67 -13.22
N ALA A 84 9.17 -4.89 -12.22
CA ALA A 84 10.49 -4.94 -11.62
C ALA A 84 10.37 -4.84 -10.10
N SER A 85 11.05 -5.74 -9.38
CA SER A 85 11.24 -5.61 -7.95
C SER A 85 12.64 -5.13 -7.64
N THR A 86 12.74 -4.22 -6.69
CA THR A 86 14.01 -3.85 -6.07
C THR A 86 14.04 -4.49 -4.69
N ILE A 87 15.04 -5.33 -4.44
CA ILE A 87 15.29 -5.94 -3.13
C ILE A 87 16.77 -5.75 -2.79
N ASN A 88 17.07 -5.00 -1.74
CA ASN A 88 18.44 -4.71 -1.28
C ASN A 88 19.34 -4.25 -2.43
N ASP A 89 18.86 -3.26 -3.19
CA ASP A 89 19.50 -2.68 -4.39
C ASP A 89 19.67 -3.64 -5.58
N GLN A 90 19.15 -4.87 -5.50
CA GLN A 90 19.10 -5.80 -6.62
C GLN A 90 17.77 -5.70 -7.35
N ILE A 91 17.82 -5.52 -8.67
CA ILE A 91 16.63 -5.41 -9.52
C ILE A 91 16.38 -6.75 -10.21
N THR A 92 15.18 -7.28 -10.06
CA THR A 92 14.68 -8.45 -10.81
C THR A 92 13.48 -8.05 -11.64
N THR A 93 13.45 -8.44 -12.91
CA THR A 93 12.36 -8.09 -13.85
C THR A 93 11.54 -9.31 -14.24
N LEU A 94 10.24 -9.11 -14.43
CA LEU A 94 9.31 -10.08 -14.99
C LEU A 94 8.56 -9.46 -16.16
N TYR A 95 8.26 -10.27 -17.18
CA TYR A 95 7.53 -9.85 -18.36
C TYR A 95 6.57 -10.95 -18.82
N PHE A 96 5.32 -10.57 -19.08
CA PHE A 96 4.25 -11.44 -19.54
C PHE A 96 3.50 -10.76 -20.67
N ASP A 97 3.07 -11.51 -21.68
CA ASP A 97 2.29 -10.95 -22.78
C ASP A 97 1.23 -11.91 -23.31
N LEU A 98 0.26 -11.32 -24.03
CA LEU A 98 -0.87 -12.00 -24.62
C LEU A 98 -0.48 -13.08 -25.65
N ARG A 99 0.73 -12.99 -26.24
CA ARG A 99 1.21 -13.96 -27.24
C ARG A 99 1.59 -15.30 -26.59
N ASN A 100 1.93 -15.26 -25.30
CA ASN A 100 2.29 -16.44 -24.52
C ASN A 100 1.08 -17.16 -23.91
N GLY A 101 -0.11 -16.57 -24.01
CA GLY A 101 -1.36 -17.12 -23.46
C GLY A 101 -2.31 -16.00 -23.04
N THR A 102 -3.62 -16.25 -23.09
CA THR A 102 -4.62 -15.28 -22.62
C THR A 102 -4.66 -15.16 -21.09
N ASP A 103 -4.06 -16.12 -20.39
CA ASP A 103 -3.93 -16.21 -18.94
C ASP A 103 -2.70 -15.47 -18.38
N PHE A 104 -1.99 -14.70 -19.21
CA PHE A 104 -0.75 -14.03 -18.85
C PHE A 104 -0.89 -13.08 -17.63
N ILE A 105 -2.08 -12.49 -17.43
CA ILE A 105 -2.37 -11.65 -16.26
C ILE A 105 -2.44 -12.51 -14.99
N GLU A 106 -3.09 -13.67 -15.05
CA GLU A 106 -3.21 -14.58 -13.90
C GLU A 106 -1.84 -15.16 -13.53
N GLN A 107 -1.02 -15.51 -14.53
CA GLN A 107 0.36 -15.93 -14.33
C GLN A 107 1.19 -14.80 -13.69
N TRP A 108 1.07 -13.56 -14.19
CA TRP A 108 1.75 -12.41 -13.62
C TRP A 108 1.32 -12.13 -12.17
N ILE A 109 0.01 -12.13 -11.87
CA ILE A 109 -0.51 -11.92 -10.52
C ILE A 109 0.04 -12.99 -9.56
N SER A 110 0.09 -14.25 -10.00
CA SER A 110 0.65 -15.34 -9.20
C SER A 110 2.12 -15.09 -8.85
N GLN A 111 2.93 -14.68 -9.83
CA GLN A 111 4.34 -14.32 -9.60
C GLN A 111 4.49 -13.05 -8.76
N LEU A 112 3.57 -12.09 -8.91
CA LEU A 112 3.56 -10.85 -8.13
C LEU A 112 3.43 -11.15 -6.63
N PHE A 113 2.58 -12.11 -6.23
CA PHE A 113 2.45 -12.52 -4.84
C PHE A 113 3.74 -13.14 -4.29
N GLU A 114 4.39 -14.03 -5.04
CA GLU A 114 5.67 -14.63 -4.65
C GLU A 114 6.77 -13.57 -4.46
N VAL A 115 6.82 -12.58 -5.35
CA VAL A 115 7.76 -11.46 -5.23
C VAL A 115 7.38 -10.55 -4.05
N ALA A 116 6.09 -10.32 -3.80
CA ALA A 116 5.61 -9.52 -2.68
C ALA A 116 5.99 -10.13 -1.33
N ILE A 117 5.97 -11.47 -1.20
CA ILE A 117 6.47 -12.18 -0.01
C ILE A 117 7.94 -11.87 0.22
N LYS A 118 8.79 -12.01 -0.82
CA LYS A 118 10.23 -11.73 -0.72
C LYS A 118 10.53 -10.27 -0.36
N VAL A 119 9.79 -9.34 -0.95
CA VAL A 119 9.90 -7.90 -0.63
C VAL A 119 9.51 -7.64 0.82
N ASN A 120 8.45 -8.29 1.32
CA ASN A 120 8.03 -8.19 2.71
C ASN A 120 9.07 -8.76 3.68
N GLU A 121 9.61 -9.94 3.42
CA GLU A 121 10.68 -10.55 4.23
C GLU A 121 11.91 -9.65 4.31
N ALA A 122 12.33 -9.08 3.17
CA ALA A 122 13.43 -8.12 3.14
C ALA A 122 13.10 -6.84 3.92
N ASN A 123 11.89 -6.30 3.78
CA ASN A 123 11.44 -5.14 4.54
C ASN A 123 11.34 -5.43 6.06
N GLN A 124 10.94 -6.63 6.46
CA GLN A 124 10.91 -7.06 7.86
C GLN A 124 12.32 -7.17 8.45
N SER A 125 13.28 -7.66 7.66
CA SER A 125 14.68 -7.77 8.07
C SER A 125 15.35 -6.40 8.27
N ASN A 126 14.82 -5.34 7.66
CA ASN A 126 15.28 -3.96 7.81
C ASN A 126 14.71 -3.26 9.06
N ILE A 127 13.80 -3.90 9.79
CA ILE A 127 13.27 -3.33 11.04
C ILE A 127 14.35 -3.43 12.11
N PRO A 128 14.75 -2.33 12.76
CA PRO A 128 15.77 -2.38 13.80
C PRO A 128 15.30 -3.20 15.01
N ASP A 129 16.21 -4.00 15.57
CA ASP A 129 15.96 -4.78 16.77
C ASP A 129 15.86 -3.86 17.99
N VAL A 130 14.62 -3.50 18.35
CA VAL A 130 14.32 -2.58 19.45
C VAL A 130 13.32 -3.24 20.38
N THR A 131 13.72 -3.40 21.64
CA THR A 131 12.81 -3.90 22.69
C THR A 131 11.82 -2.80 23.09
N ILE A 132 10.52 -3.10 22.95
CA ILE A 132 9.43 -2.24 23.41
C ILE A 132 8.74 -2.93 24.59
N GLU A 133 8.97 -2.39 25.79
CA GLU A 133 8.37 -2.86 27.04
C GLU A 133 6.92 -2.38 27.18
N ASP A 134 6.04 -2.90 26.33
CA ASP A 134 4.60 -2.68 26.42
C ASP A 134 3.87 -4.00 26.18
N LYS A 135 3.07 -4.43 27.17
CA LYS A 135 2.32 -5.70 27.14
C LYS A 135 1.31 -5.77 25.99
N HIS A 136 0.90 -4.63 25.44
CA HIS A 136 0.00 -4.53 24.28
C HIS A 136 0.74 -4.02 23.04
N TYR A 137 2.05 -4.23 22.96
CA TYR A 137 2.81 -3.92 21.75
C TYR A 137 2.47 -4.92 20.64
N ILE A 138 2.05 -4.39 19.49
CA ILE A 138 1.94 -5.14 18.25
C ILE A 138 3.16 -4.75 17.42
N PRO A 139 4.02 -5.71 17.03
CA PRO A 139 5.17 -5.42 16.16
C PRO A 139 4.77 -4.65 14.92
N TYR A 140 5.61 -3.66 14.55
CA TYR A 140 5.41 -2.94 13.31
C TYR A 140 5.51 -3.91 12.13
N LYS A 141 4.52 -3.89 11.25
CA LYS A 141 4.50 -4.69 10.02
C LYS A 141 4.68 -3.74 8.83
N PRO A 142 5.76 -3.89 8.05
CA PRO A 142 5.94 -3.09 6.85
C PRO A 142 4.91 -3.53 5.81
N GLN A 143 4.37 -2.56 5.08
CA GLN A 143 3.51 -2.83 3.93
C GLN A 143 4.37 -3.02 2.69
N VAL A 144 3.95 -3.91 1.79
CA VAL A 144 4.61 -4.06 0.48
C VAL A 144 4.08 -2.99 -0.46
N SER A 145 4.96 -2.11 -0.93
CA SER A 145 4.64 -1.11 -1.95
C SER A 145 4.72 -1.72 -3.34
N VAL A 146 3.59 -1.71 -4.06
CA VAL A 146 3.51 -2.13 -5.46
C VAL A 146 2.95 -0.97 -6.28
N ILE A 147 3.81 -0.40 -7.13
CA ILE A 147 3.59 0.88 -7.79
C ILE A 147 3.37 0.62 -9.28
N GLY A 148 2.14 0.86 -9.74
CA GLY A 148 1.78 0.79 -11.15
C GLY A 148 1.95 2.15 -11.81
N PHE A 149 2.75 2.19 -12.88
CA PHE A 149 2.78 3.32 -13.79
C PHE A 149 1.84 3.02 -14.95
N ASN A 150 1.00 3.97 -15.35
CA ASN A 150 0.29 3.87 -16.63
C ASN A 150 0.25 5.25 -17.28
N SER A 151 0.84 5.35 -18.47
CA SER A 151 1.10 6.60 -19.18
C SER A 151 -0.15 7.39 -19.60
N LYS A 152 -1.36 6.82 -19.52
CA LYS A 152 -2.53 7.43 -20.17
C LYS A 152 -3.56 8.12 -19.30
N LYS A 153 -3.67 7.87 -17.98
CA LYS A 153 -4.44 8.73 -17.02
C LYS A 153 -4.65 8.23 -15.58
N PHE A 154 -4.09 7.09 -15.15
CA PHE A 154 -4.34 6.58 -13.80
C PHE A 154 -3.07 5.99 -13.18
N ASP A 155 -2.61 6.60 -12.09
CA ASP A 155 -1.63 5.99 -11.20
C ASP A 155 -2.35 4.90 -10.38
N MET A 156 -1.93 3.64 -10.51
CA MET A 156 -2.49 2.54 -9.72
C MET A 156 -1.48 2.14 -8.64
N VAL A 157 -1.84 2.36 -7.38
CA VAL A 157 -1.05 1.86 -6.24
C VAL A 157 -1.75 0.65 -5.66
N LEU A 158 -1.07 -0.50 -5.66
CA LEU A 158 -1.50 -1.70 -4.96
C LEU A 158 -0.74 -1.78 -3.63
N ALA A 159 -1.48 -1.95 -2.54
CA ALA A 159 -0.92 -2.16 -1.21
C ALA A 159 -1.30 -3.55 -0.71
N PHE A 160 -0.30 -4.38 -0.42
CA PHE A 160 -0.51 -5.69 0.17
C PHE A 160 -0.21 -5.66 1.67
N ASP A 161 -1.17 -6.11 2.47
CA ASP A 161 -0.96 -6.50 3.86
C ASP A 161 -0.82 -8.02 3.91
N ILE A 162 0.41 -8.50 4.06
CA ILE A 162 0.70 -9.94 4.19
C ILE A 162 0.48 -10.30 5.65
N SER A 163 -0.79 -10.54 5.99
CA SER A 163 -1.13 -11.15 7.28
C SER A 163 -0.73 -12.63 7.23
N HIS A 164 0.25 -13.02 8.03
CA HIS A 164 0.43 -14.42 8.36
C HIS A 164 -0.82 -14.85 9.12
N SER A 165 -1.65 -15.68 8.50
CA SER A 165 -2.72 -16.37 9.21
C SER A 165 -2.05 -17.29 10.25
N PRO A 166 -2.52 -17.30 11.52
CA PRO A 166 -1.98 -18.19 12.54
C PRO A 166 -2.21 -19.67 12.19
#